data_AF-A0A5J4YN36-F1
#
_entry.id   AF-A0A5J4YN36-F1
#
_cell.length_a   1.000
_cell.length_b   1.000
_cell.length_c   1.000
_cell.angle_alpha   90.00
_cell.angle_beta   90.00
_cell.angle_gamma   90.00
#
_symmetry.space_group_name_H-M   'P 1'
#
loop_
_entity.id
_entity.type
_entity.pdbx_description
1 polymer ?
#
loop_
_entity_poly.entity_id
_entity_poly.type
_entity_poly.pdbx_seq_one_letter_code
_entity_poly.pdbx_strand_id
1 'polypeptide(L)'
;MARARGAPDCALAGDRITGIMAATVVASMDATVASIDLNAAVSSYIVNAFVIPGRPTSGNPAAVIIVPSHVNFQKVGLKMQQIAAQMGLSETAFVQKTAPPRGEADLPGPGETHALFYSIRWFTPAIEVDLCGHATLAPAAVLLELFPLASTVCFLSRRHGLLTVHAGALPDENTNDSPLGDNRLLWLSFPLSKLQPLTSTQHEADLPVLYRALGVAPEHVLSVLRSEYDLLVELDSASRVVRLRPDMDELSKVQTRGIIVSSLASDTHGHVDSAVQLVADRARVPGFDFVSRFFAPLVGIPEDPVTGSAHTALAAYYDAKLKRPSGEYSAAQMSERHGVITLQVVRESGRVMLGGSAFICVRGEMNSHLVLRPLPAFHLAGKRMADACTLFVGGPVGAASQLAAPGPRAASENRRVCATPSPIVLFARGRGGGKNPEGAMPRGVKKADLPSKICVVCARPFTWRKKWERCWDEVLTCSKRCQGERRNQSRQRTLPHDQLEDEPR
;
A
#
# COMPACT_ATOMS: atom_id res chain seq x y z
N MET A 1 -9.89 63.58 19.23
CA MET A 1 -10.21 64.21 20.53
C MET A 1 -11.50 63.58 21.03
N ALA A 2 -11.68 62.98 22.20
CA ALA A 2 -10.91 62.63 23.41
C ALA A 2 -11.63 61.39 24.02
N ARG A 3 -10.96 60.35 24.57
CA ARG A 3 -10.76 60.10 26.02
C ARG A 3 -11.91 60.65 26.90
N ALA A 4 -12.49 59.98 27.89
CA ALA A 4 -12.00 58.92 28.78
C ALA A 4 -13.07 58.62 29.88
N ARG A 5 -12.95 57.45 30.54
CA ARG A 5 -13.30 57.12 31.96
C ARG A 5 -14.79 57.17 32.34
N GLY A 6 -15.32 56.37 33.27
CA GLY A 6 -14.80 55.41 34.24
C GLY A 6 -15.97 54.92 35.10
N ALA A 7 -15.86 53.73 35.69
CA ALA A 7 -16.80 53.19 36.68
C ALA A 7 -16.78 54.00 37.99
N PRO A 8 -17.76 53.78 38.91
CA PRO A 8 -17.44 52.86 40.01
C PRO A 8 -18.60 51.97 40.54
N ASP A 9 -18.17 51.09 41.45
CA ASP A 9 -18.69 49.89 42.10
C ASP A 9 -19.91 49.97 43.06
N CYS A 10 -20.48 48.77 43.30
CA CYS A 10 -21.01 48.18 44.56
C CYS A 10 -22.20 48.87 45.28
N ALA A 11 -23.15 48.20 45.94
CA ALA A 11 -23.33 46.82 46.38
C ALA A 11 -24.75 46.62 46.98
N LEU A 12 -25.24 45.38 46.89
CA LEU A 12 -26.03 44.59 47.88
C LEU A 12 -27.50 44.90 48.25
N ALA A 13 -28.25 43.78 48.24
CA ALA A 13 -29.42 43.39 49.05
C ALA A 13 -30.75 44.13 48.79
N GLY A 14 -31.92 43.51 48.73
CA GLY A 14 -32.33 42.12 48.93
C GLY A 14 -33.86 42.05 48.94
N ASP A 15 -34.39 40.92 48.53
CA ASP A 15 -35.69 40.34 48.87
C ASP A 15 -37.05 40.88 48.32
N ARG A 16 -37.72 39.92 47.63
CA ARG A 16 -39.17 39.68 47.43
C ARG A 16 -39.83 40.56 46.36
N ILE A 17 -40.51 40.00 45.35
CA ILE A 17 -41.78 39.25 45.46
C ILE A 17 -41.96 38.28 44.26
N THR A 18 -42.57 37.15 44.59
CA THR A 18 -43.06 36.00 43.81
C THR A 18 -43.73 36.25 42.45
N GLY A 19 -43.46 35.38 41.46
CA GLY A 19 -44.44 35.03 40.42
C GLY A 19 -43.90 34.58 39.04
N ILE A 20 -43.83 33.26 38.82
CA ILE A 20 -43.99 32.54 37.52
C ILE A 20 -42.85 32.65 36.49
N MET A 21 -42.12 31.55 36.23
CA MET A 21 -41.85 30.95 34.90
C MET A 21 -40.65 29.96 34.93
N ALA A 22 -40.80 28.90 34.13
CA ALA A 22 -39.79 27.98 33.58
C ALA A 22 -39.19 26.89 34.50
N ALA A 23 -39.82 25.73 34.38
CA ALA A 23 -39.44 24.45 34.97
C ALA A 23 -38.06 23.96 34.49
N THR A 24 -37.26 23.52 35.46
CA THR A 24 -36.13 22.61 35.30
C THR A 24 -36.63 21.27 34.75
N VAL A 25 -36.33 20.99 33.49
CA VAL A 25 -36.54 19.66 32.91
C VAL A 25 -35.19 18.96 32.85
N VAL A 26 -35.01 18.02 33.77
CA VAL A 26 -34.17 16.84 33.59
C VAL A 26 -34.79 16.05 32.45
N ALA A 27 -34.28 16.20 31.24
CA ALA A 27 -34.63 15.34 30.11
C ALA A 27 -33.36 14.91 29.38
N SER A 28 -33.12 13.60 29.46
CA SER A 28 -32.86 12.77 28.29
C SER A 28 -31.72 13.24 27.39
N MET A 29 -30.48 12.84 27.73
CA MET A 29 -29.43 12.61 26.74
C MET A 29 -29.82 11.40 25.88
N ASP A 30 -30.81 11.58 25.02
CA ASP A 30 -31.06 10.71 23.87
C ASP A 30 -30.62 11.49 22.64
N ALA A 31 -29.31 11.70 22.54
CA ALA A 31 -28.70 12.00 21.26
C ALA A 31 -28.66 10.67 20.51
N THR A 32 -29.74 10.38 19.79
CA THR A 32 -29.76 9.40 18.70
C THR A 32 -28.65 9.75 17.72
N VAL A 33 -27.44 9.27 17.99
CA VAL A 33 -26.54 8.82 16.95
C VAL A 33 -27.32 7.71 16.29
N ALA A 34 -28.07 8.04 15.24
CA ALA A 34 -28.57 7.05 14.30
C ALA A 34 -27.35 6.18 13.98
N SER A 35 -27.36 4.94 14.47
CA SER A 35 -26.36 3.94 14.17
C SER A 35 -26.37 3.79 12.66
N ILE A 36 -25.42 4.46 11.99
CA ILE A 36 -25.28 4.35 10.56
C ILE A 36 -24.82 2.93 10.32
N ASP A 37 -25.74 2.13 9.79
CA ASP A 37 -25.62 0.70 9.84
C ASP A 37 -24.72 0.20 8.72
N LEU A 38 -23.41 0.27 8.95
CA LEU A 38 -22.47 -0.64 8.33
C LEU A 38 -22.65 -2.03 8.96
N ASN A 39 -23.86 -2.61 8.84
CA ASN A 39 -24.22 -3.97 9.27
C ASN A 39 -24.38 -4.92 8.08
N ALA A 40 -24.14 -4.44 6.85
CA ALA A 40 -24.15 -5.25 5.64
C ALA A 40 -22.73 -5.62 5.22
N ALA A 41 -22.58 -6.75 4.54
CA ALA A 41 -21.37 -7.08 3.82
C ALA A 41 -21.06 -5.94 2.82
N VAL A 42 -19.82 -5.42 2.85
CA VAL A 42 -19.37 -4.37 1.92
C VAL A 42 -18.38 -4.95 0.92
N SER A 43 -18.50 -4.57 -0.35
CA SER A 43 -17.54 -5.00 -1.37
C SER A 43 -16.16 -4.45 -1.04
N SER A 44 -15.19 -5.35 -1.00
CA SER A 44 -13.80 -5.08 -0.61
C SER A 44 -12.85 -5.66 -1.65
N TYR A 45 -11.79 -4.92 -1.94
CA TYR A 45 -10.78 -5.29 -2.91
C TYR A 45 -9.40 -5.02 -2.34
N ILE A 46 -8.41 -5.80 -2.78
CA ILE A 46 -6.99 -5.46 -2.63
C ILE A 46 -6.45 -5.27 -4.03
N VAL A 47 -5.89 -4.08 -4.30
CA VAL A 47 -5.42 -3.68 -5.61
C VAL A 47 -3.98 -3.23 -5.48
N ASN A 48 -3.11 -3.74 -6.34
CA ASN A 48 -1.78 -3.18 -6.48
C ASN A 48 -1.81 -2.12 -7.58
N ALA A 49 -1.43 -0.89 -7.27
CA ALA A 49 -1.28 0.20 -8.23
C ALA A 49 0.18 0.36 -8.65
N PHE A 50 0.42 0.91 -9.84
CA PHE A 50 1.76 1.04 -10.44
C PHE A 50 2.51 -0.29 -10.59
N VAL A 51 1.76 -1.34 -10.95
CA VAL A 51 2.33 -2.68 -11.17
C VAL A 51 3.19 -2.70 -12.42
N ILE A 52 4.22 -3.55 -12.39
CA ILE A 52 4.88 -4.03 -13.60
C ILE A 52 3.87 -4.95 -14.33
N PRO A 53 3.54 -4.66 -15.60
CA PRO A 53 2.74 -5.52 -16.47
C PRO A 53 3.07 -7.01 -16.35
N GLY A 54 2.07 -7.86 -16.14
CA GLY A 54 2.25 -9.31 -15.98
C GLY A 54 2.92 -9.76 -14.67
N ARG A 55 3.17 -8.85 -13.72
CA ARG A 55 3.69 -9.18 -12.37
C ARG A 55 2.77 -8.65 -11.27
N PRO A 56 1.68 -9.36 -10.96
CA PRO A 56 0.70 -8.97 -9.94
C PRO A 56 1.27 -8.66 -8.56
N THR A 57 2.41 -9.24 -8.18
CA THR A 57 3.03 -9.04 -6.85
C THR A 57 3.81 -7.74 -6.72
N SER A 58 3.99 -6.99 -7.81
CA SER A 58 4.66 -5.68 -7.81
C SER A 58 3.69 -4.56 -7.42
N GLY A 59 4.12 -3.31 -7.54
CA GLY A 59 3.30 -2.14 -7.25
C GLY A 59 3.06 -1.88 -5.76
N ASN A 60 2.21 -0.90 -5.48
CA ASN A 60 1.82 -0.50 -4.13
C ASN A 60 0.40 -1.01 -3.81
N PRO A 61 0.23 -1.87 -2.79
CA PRO A 61 -1.07 -2.40 -2.40
C PRO A 61 -1.94 -1.34 -1.70
N ALA A 62 -3.19 -1.22 -2.14
CA ALA A 62 -4.23 -0.48 -1.44
C ALA A 62 -5.48 -1.36 -1.27
N ALA A 63 -6.11 -1.23 -0.10
CA ALA A 63 -7.46 -1.75 0.10
C ALA A 63 -8.47 -0.78 -0.50
N VAL A 64 -9.52 -1.28 -1.12
CA VAL A 64 -10.63 -0.48 -1.66
C VAL A 64 -11.93 -1.01 -1.09
N ILE A 65 -12.69 -0.12 -0.44
CA ILE A 65 -14.01 -0.42 0.11
C ILE A 65 -15.06 0.42 -0.62
N ILE A 66 -16.01 -0.23 -1.28
CA ILE A 66 -17.16 0.44 -1.88
C ILE A 66 -18.24 0.57 -0.82
N VAL A 67 -18.47 1.81 -0.37
CA VAL A 67 -19.42 2.14 0.69
C VAL A 67 -20.84 2.26 0.09
N PRO A 68 -21.82 1.50 0.61
CA PRO A 68 -23.21 1.58 0.14
C PRO A 68 -23.82 2.98 0.29
N SER A 69 -24.73 3.36 -0.59
CA SER A 69 -25.35 4.70 -0.62
C SER A 69 -26.20 5.05 0.61
N HIS A 70 -26.72 4.05 1.34
CA HIS A 70 -27.49 4.28 2.57
C HIS A 70 -26.61 4.68 3.77
N VAL A 71 -25.30 4.47 3.69
CA VAL A 71 -24.34 4.85 4.73
C VAL A 71 -24.03 6.34 4.61
N ASN A 72 -24.11 7.09 5.70
CA ASN A 72 -23.68 8.49 5.70
C ASN A 72 -22.14 8.58 5.72
N PHE A 73 -21.55 8.69 4.52
CA PHE A 73 -20.11 8.66 4.27
C PHE A 73 -19.30 9.71 5.04
N GLN A 74 -19.90 10.85 5.38
CA GLN A 74 -19.25 11.91 6.15
C GLN A 74 -19.17 11.59 7.65
N LYS A 75 -20.11 10.80 8.17
CA LYS A 75 -20.25 10.52 9.61
C LYS A 75 -19.57 9.22 10.07
N VAL A 76 -19.09 8.37 9.17
CA VAL A 76 -18.50 7.05 9.49
C VAL A 76 -16.97 7.02 9.53
N GLY A 77 -16.31 8.17 9.68
CA GLY A 77 -14.84 8.27 9.64
C GLY A 77 -14.12 7.40 10.68
N LEU A 78 -14.64 7.30 11.91
CA LEU A 78 -14.07 6.44 12.95
C LEU A 78 -14.05 4.97 12.51
N LYS A 79 -15.14 4.49 11.91
CA LYS A 79 -15.25 3.11 11.44
C LYS A 79 -14.32 2.84 10.26
N MET A 80 -14.19 3.81 9.34
CA MET A 80 -13.25 3.74 8.22
C MET A 80 -11.80 3.63 8.72
N GLN A 81 -11.41 4.44 9.72
CA GLN A 81 -10.08 4.37 10.34
C GLN A 81 -9.80 3.00 10.95
N GLN A 82 -10.79 2.42 11.66
CA GLN A 82 -10.63 1.11 12.27
C GLN A 82 -10.53 -0.01 11.23
N ILE A 83 -11.30 0.07 10.15
CA ILE A 83 -11.18 -0.86 9.01
C ILE A 83 -9.77 -0.72 8.41
N ALA A 84 -9.28 0.49 8.17
CA ALA A 84 -7.95 0.70 7.61
C ALA A 84 -6.85 0.11 8.51
N ALA A 85 -6.97 0.29 9.83
CA ALA A 85 -6.09 -0.34 10.81
C ALA A 85 -6.13 -1.87 10.74
N GLN A 86 -7.32 -2.46 10.56
CA GLN A 86 -7.51 -3.91 10.42
C GLN A 86 -6.95 -4.46 9.10
N MET A 87 -7.06 -3.70 8.00
CA MET A 87 -6.51 -4.10 6.70
C MET A 87 -4.98 -4.08 6.70
N GLY A 88 -4.36 -3.14 7.44
CA GLY A 88 -2.91 -3.11 7.65
C GLY A 88 -2.07 -2.85 6.40
N LEU A 89 -2.68 -2.37 5.32
CA LEU A 89 -1.99 -1.90 4.12
C LEU A 89 -1.56 -0.44 4.28
N SER A 90 -0.67 0.06 3.41
CA SER A 90 -0.23 1.45 3.41
C SER A 90 -1.44 2.40 3.45
N GLU A 91 -2.42 2.15 2.59
CA GLU A 91 -3.67 2.90 2.54
C GLU A 91 -4.89 2.02 2.26
N THR A 92 -6.02 2.46 2.82
CA THR A 92 -7.37 2.00 2.50
C THR A 92 -8.17 3.17 1.92
N ALA A 93 -8.67 3.01 0.70
CA ALA A 93 -9.55 3.94 0.03
C ALA A 93 -11.01 3.52 0.22
N PHE A 94 -11.83 4.46 0.68
CA PHE A 94 -13.28 4.31 0.75
C PHE A 94 -13.91 5.14 -0.34
N VAL A 95 -14.80 4.54 -1.13
CA VAL A 95 -15.51 5.25 -2.21
C VAL A 95 -17.01 5.07 -2.09
N GLN A 96 -17.77 6.14 -2.33
CA GLN A 96 -19.24 6.10 -2.37
C GLN A 96 -19.76 6.81 -3.61
N LYS A 97 -20.68 6.20 -4.34
CA LYS A 97 -21.27 6.81 -5.54
C LYS A 97 -21.94 8.14 -5.18
N THR A 98 -21.72 9.18 -5.98
CA THR A 98 -22.31 10.50 -5.80
C THR A 98 -22.80 11.07 -7.12
N ALA A 99 -23.67 12.09 -7.05
CA ALA A 99 -23.99 12.91 -8.21
C ALA A 99 -22.77 13.77 -8.62
N PRO A 100 -22.64 14.12 -9.91
CA PRO A 100 -21.66 15.10 -10.34
C PRO A 100 -21.88 16.44 -9.64
N PRO A 101 -20.80 17.17 -9.28
CA PRO A 101 -20.91 18.50 -8.71
C PRO A 101 -21.55 19.47 -9.71
N ARG A 102 -22.26 20.49 -9.20
CA ARG A 102 -22.88 21.52 -10.05
C ARG A 102 -21.92 22.69 -10.22
N GLY A 103 -21.67 23.12 -11.45
CA GLY A 103 -20.97 24.36 -11.76
C GLY A 103 -19.43 24.31 -11.63
N GLU A 104 -18.83 23.13 -11.64
CA GLU A 104 -17.37 23.00 -11.66
C GLU A 104 -16.88 23.07 -13.12
N ALA A 105 -15.91 23.97 -13.40
CA ALA A 105 -15.43 24.25 -14.75
C ALA A 105 -14.63 23.08 -15.37
N ASP A 106 -14.11 22.19 -14.52
CA ASP A 106 -13.23 21.06 -14.92
C ASP A 106 -14.01 19.73 -15.06
N LEU A 107 -15.34 19.78 -15.15
CA LEU A 107 -16.14 18.58 -15.37
C LEU A 107 -16.01 18.09 -16.82
N PRO A 108 -15.98 16.75 -17.03
CA PRO A 108 -16.19 16.16 -18.34
C PRO A 108 -17.41 16.79 -19.01
N GLY A 109 -17.27 17.23 -20.26
CA GLY A 109 -18.35 17.90 -20.98
C GLY A 109 -19.59 17.00 -21.10
N PRO A 110 -20.80 17.56 -21.30
CA PRO A 110 -22.04 16.79 -21.40
C PRO A 110 -22.08 15.75 -22.55
N GLY A 111 -21.07 15.73 -23.44
CA GLY A 111 -20.85 14.69 -24.47
C GLY A 111 -19.82 13.61 -24.11
N GLU A 112 -19.12 13.71 -22.98
CA GLU A 112 -18.20 12.70 -22.43
C GLU A 112 -18.97 11.76 -21.49
N THR A 113 -20.04 11.13 -22.00
CA THR A 113 -21.12 10.43 -21.25
C THR A 113 -20.73 9.11 -20.58
N HIS A 114 -19.45 8.93 -20.25
CA HIS A 114 -18.92 7.72 -19.64
C HIS A 114 -18.05 7.99 -18.39
N ALA A 115 -18.25 9.13 -17.73
CA ALA A 115 -17.61 9.46 -16.46
C ALA A 115 -18.40 8.90 -15.25
N LEU A 116 -17.69 8.25 -14.33
CA LEU A 116 -18.22 7.82 -13.04
C LEU A 116 -17.93 8.85 -11.96
N PHE A 117 -18.88 9.13 -11.07
CA PHE A 117 -18.72 10.08 -9.97
C PHE A 117 -18.81 9.40 -8.61
N TYR A 118 -17.75 9.52 -7.81
CA TYR A 118 -17.65 8.94 -6.47
C TYR A 118 -17.05 9.94 -5.49
N SER A 119 -17.51 9.97 -4.24
CA SER A 119 -16.73 10.57 -3.15
C SER A 119 -15.63 9.62 -2.72
N ILE A 120 -14.47 10.15 -2.32
CA ILE A 120 -13.33 9.34 -1.87
C ILE A 120 -12.76 9.85 -0.55
N ARG A 121 -12.26 8.93 0.28
CA ARG A 121 -11.47 9.20 1.50
C ARG A 121 -10.37 8.14 1.62
N TRP A 122 -9.20 8.55 2.13
CA TRP A 122 -8.05 7.67 2.29
C TRP A 122 -7.59 7.61 3.73
N PHE A 123 -7.26 6.40 4.19
CA PHE A 123 -6.83 6.16 5.55
C PHE A 123 -5.58 5.29 5.53
N THR A 124 -4.53 5.74 6.20
CA THR A 124 -3.50 4.83 6.70
C THR A 124 -4.04 4.05 7.91
N PRO A 125 -3.32 3.06 8.45
CA PRO A 125 -3.71 2.41 9.69
C PRO A 125 -3.88 3.36 10.89
N ALA A 126 -3.23 4.52 10.88
CA ALA A 126 -3.22 5.46 12.00
C ALA A 126 -4.12 6.69 11.80
N ILE A 127 -4.16 7.25 10.59
CA ILE A 127 -4.81 8.55 10.30
C ILE A 127 -5.44 8.62 8.90
N GLU A 128 -6.45 9.49 8.76
CA GLU A 128 -6.98 9.93 7.46
C GLU A 128 -6.01 10.90 6.78
N VAL A 129 -5.76 10.72 5.49
CA VAL A 129 -4.87 11.57 4.68
C VAL A 129 -5.64 12.35 3.61
N ASP A 130 -5.12 13.53 3.26
CA ASP A 130 -5.82 14.50 2.39
C ASP A 130 -5.83 14.08 0.91
N LEU A 131 -4.80 13.35 0.50
CA LEU A 131 -4.57 12.88 -0.85
C LEU A 131 -3.65 11.66 -0.85
N CYS A 132 -3.97 10.66 -1.68
CA CYS A 132 -3.06 9.56 -1.94
C CYS A 132 -3.15 9.10 -3.40
N GLY A 133 -2.03 9.12 -4.14
CA GLY A 133 -2.00 8.78 -5.56
C GLY A 133 -2.38 7.32 -5.85
N HIS A 134 -1.60 6.36 -5.33
CA HIS A 134 -1.80 4.94 -5.63
C HIS A 134 -3.17 4.44 -5.14
N ALA A 135 -3.64 4.93 -3.98
CA ALA A 135 -4.96 4.62 -3.43
C ALA A 135 -6.11 5.43 -4.08
N THR A 136 -5.83 6.33 -5.03
CA THR A 136 -6.82 6.87 -5.97
C THR A 136 -6.89 6.03 -7.25
N LEU A 137 -5.73 5.57 -7.72
CA LEU A 137 -5.63 4.70 -8.91
C LEU A 137 -6.28 3.32 -8.67
N ALA A 138 -6.14 2.77 -7.47
CA ALA A 138 -6.72 1.50 -7.04
C ALA A 138 -8.26 1.44 -7.18
N PRO A 139 -9.06 2.33 -6.58
CA PRO A 139 -10.51 2.31 -6.74
C PRO A 139 -10.94 2.64 -8.17
N ALA A 140 -10.20 3.48 -8.92
CA ALA A 140 -10.50 3.70 -10.34
C ALA A 140 -10.41 2.40 -11.14
N ALA A 141 -9.37 1.59 -10.92
CA ALA A 141 -9.21 0.30 -11.57
C ALA A 141 -10.41 -0.63 -11.31
N VAL A 142 -10.86 -0.69 -10.05
CA VAL A 142 -12.06 -1.46 -9.65
C VAL A 142 -13.30 -0.93 -10.35
N LEU A 143 -13.54 0.38 -10.31
CA LEU A 143 -14.73 0.98 -10.89
C LEU A 143 -14.78 0.84 -12.41
N LEU A 144 -13.65 0.99 -13.09
CA LEU A 144 -13.56 0.81 -14.55
C LEU A 144 -13.71 -0.65 -14.99
N GLU A 145 -13.34 -1.61 -14.14
CA GLU A 145 -13.65 -3.02 -14.36
C GLU A 145 -15.15 -3.31 -14.18
N LEU A 146 -15.77 -2.73 -13.12
CA LEU A 146 -17.20 -2.90 -12.84
C LEU A 146 -18.10 -2.20 -13.85
N PHE A 147 -17.63 -1.12 -14.48
CA PHE A 147 -18.36 -0.36 -15.48
C PHE A 147 -17.52 -0.23 -16.77
N PRO A 148 -17.48 -1.27 -17.63
CA PRO A 148 -16.61 -1.31 -18.81
C PRO A 148 -16.82 -0.21 -19.85
N LEU A 149 -18.00 0.41 -19.86
CA LEU A 149 -18.30 1.55 -20.74
C LEU A 149 -17.64 2.85 -20.25
N ALA A 150 -17.18 2.89 -18.99
CA ALA A 150 -16.50 4.05 -18.44
C ALA A 150 -15.04 4.13 -18.89
N SER A 151 -14.62 5.36 -19.22
CA SER A 151 -13.23 5.72 -19.51
C SER A 151 -12.64 6.69 -18.49
N THR A 152 -13.50 7.29 -17.66
CA THR A 152 -13.12 8.32 -16.70
C THR A 152 -13.78 8.06 -15.35
N VAL A 153 -13.03 8.23 -14.26
CA VAL A 153 -13.55 8.24 -12.89
C VAL A 153 -13.20 9.55 -12.23
N CYS A 154 -14.22 10.26 -11.78
CA CYS A 154 -14.12 11.51 -11.05
C CYS A 154 -14.37 11.27 -9.57
N PHE A 155 -13.36 11.51 -8.75
CA PHE A 155 -13.42 11.41 -7.31
C PHE A 155 -13.56 12.79 -6.65
N LEU A 156 -14.59 12.96 -5.83
CA LEU A 156 -14.77 14.15 -5.00
C LEU A 156 -14.14 13.90 -3.63
N SER A 157 -12.99 14.52 -3.39
CA SER A 157 -12.35 14.60 -2.08
C SER A 157 -12.85 15.83 -1.34
N ARG A 158 -13.18 15.67 -0.05
CA ARG A 158 -13.59 16.79 0.80
C ARG A 158 -12.49 17.85 0.97
N ARG A 159 -11.22 17.43 0.97
CA ARG A 159 -10.07 18.30 1.26
C ARG A 159 -9.32 18.73 0.00
N HIS A 160 -9.29 17.88 -1.03
CA HIS A 160 -8.56 18.13 -2.27
C HIS A 160 -9.44 18.55 -3.46
N GLY A 161 -10.77 18.44 -3.35
CA GLY A 161 -11.69 18.71 -4.46
C GLY A 161 -11.75 17.57 -5.47
N LEU A 162 -11.97 17.90 -6.75
CA LEU A 162 -12.13 16.94 -7.84
C LEU A 162 -10.78 16.32 -8.26
N LEU A 163 -10.74 14.99 -8.33
CA LEU A 163 -9.63 14.20 -8.84
C LEU A 163 -10.13 13.34 -9.99
N THR A 164 -9.49 13.45 -11.16
CA THR A 164 -9.91 12.72 -12.35
C THR A 164 -8.90 11.64 -12.70
N VAL A 165 -9.39 10.42 -12.90
CA VAL A 165 -8.63 9.29 -13.44
C VAL A 165 -9.13 8.99 -14.82
N HIS A 166 -8.24 9.05 -15.81
CA HIS A 166 -8.52 8.65 -17.18
C HIS A 166 -7.89 7.30 -17.47
N ALA A 167 -8.54 6.51 -18.29
CA ALA A 167 -8.10 5.16 -18.56
C ALA A 167 -7.93 4.93 -20.07
N GLY A 168 -6.76 4.47 -20.47
CA GLY A 168 -6.34 4.34 -21.87
C GLY A 168 -4.89 4.76 -22.09
N ALA A 169 -4.39 4.56 -23.30
CA ALA A 169 -3.15 5.21 -23.74
C ALA A 169 -3.39 6.73 -23.85
N LEU A 170 -2.33 7.53 -23.70
CA LEU A 170 -2.36 8.90 -24.24
C LEU A 170 -2.66 8.80 -25.75
N PRO A 171 -3.38 9.77 -26.34
CA PRO A 171 -3.85 9.67 -27.71
C PRO A 171 -2.69 9.71 -28.70
N ASP A 172 -2.13 8.55 -29.03
CA ASP A 172 -1.41 8.26 -30.30
C ASP A 172 -1.01 6.79 -30.51
N GLU A 173 -1.23 5.88 -29.55
CA GLU A 173 -0.94 4.46 -29.75
C GLU A 173 -2.17 3.72 -30.33
N ASN A 174 -2.26 3.66 -31.67
CA ASN A 174 -3.17 2.79 -32.41
C ASN A 174 -2.89 1.31 -32.09
N THR A 175 -3.50 0.80 -31.01
CA THR A 175 -3.55 -0.63 -30.74
C THR A 175 -5.01 -1.08 -30.69
N ASN A 176 -5.44 -1.80 -31.72
CA ASN A 176 -6.78 -2.38 -31.86
C ASN A 176 -6.98 -3.66 -31.00
N ASP A 177 -6.09 -3.90 -30.04
CA ASP A 177 -6.28 -4.98 -29.08
C ASP A 177 -7.13 -4.45 -27.93
N SER A 178 -8.39 -4.87 -27.88
CA SER A 178 -9.23 -4.70 -26.69
C SER A 178 -8.57 -5.36 -25.48
N PRO A 179 -8.44 -4.67 -24.33
CA PRO A 179 -8.18 -5.40 -23.11
C PRO A 179 -9.06 -4.87 -21.97
N LEU A 180 -10.10 -5.63 -21.63
CA LEU A 180 -10.23 -5.95 -20.21
C LEU A 180 -9.12 -6.97 -19.90
N GLY A 181 -7.91 -6.46 -19.67
CA GLY A 181 -6.69 -7.22 -19.36
C GLY A 181 -5.68 -6.34 -18.62
N ASP A 182 -4.69 -6.98 -17.99
CA ASP A 182 -3.73 -6.45 -16.98
C ASP A 182 -2.90 -5.18 -17.36
N ASN A 183 -3.09 -4.61 -18.56
CA ASN A 183 -2.24 -3.56 -19.14
C ASN A 183 -2.91 -2.19 -19.35
N ARG A 184 -4.14 -1.96 -18.84
CA ARG A 184 -4.76 -0.64 -18.96
C ARG A 184 -3.98 0.39 -18.12
N LEU A 185 -3.40 1.40 -18.79
CA LEU A 185 -2.81 2.56 -18.11
C LEU A 185 -3.92 3.45 -17.55
N LEU A 186 -3.76 3.82 -16.29
CA LEU A 186 -4.60 4.78 -15.59
C LEU A 186 -3.77 6.03 -15.32
N TRP A 187 -4.33 7.20 -15.63
CA TRP A 187 -3.67 8.49 -15.56
C TRP A 187 -4.29 9.37 -14.48
N LEU A 188 -3.45 9.89 -13.60
CA LEU A 188 -3.79 10.87 -12.56
C LEU A 188 -3.12 12.20 -12.86
N SER A 189 -3.81 13.32 -12.67
CA SER A 189 -3.23 14.66 -12.83
C SER A 189 -2.91 15.31 -11.49
N PHE A 190 -1.63 15.65 -11.26
CA PHE A 190 -1.19 16.37 -10.06
C PHE A 190 -0.44 17.66 -10.40
N PRO A 191 -0.46 18.68 -9.52
CA PRO A 191 0.48 19.79 -9.63
C PRO A 191 1.94 19.28 -9.59
N LEU A 192 2.82 19.89 -10.38
CA LEU A 192 4.26 19.68 -10.22
C LEU A 192 4.70 20.19 -8.85
N SER A 193 5.53 19.41 -8.15
CA SER A 193 6.07 19.86 -6.88
C SER A 193 7.13 20.94 -7.08
N LYS A 194 7.12 21.94 -6.21
CA LYS A 194 8.20 22.92 -6.14
C LYS A 194 9.37 22.32 -5.39
N LEU A 195 10.58 22.47 -5.93
CA LEU A 195 11.82 21.99 -5.33
C LEU A 195 12.74 23.17 -5.02
N GLN A 196 13.36 23.12 -3.86
CA GLN A 196 14.32 24.13 -3.41
C GLN A 196 15.61 23.45 -2.96
N PRO A 197 16.79 24.00 -3.33
CA PRO A 197 18.06 23.61 -2.72
C PRO A 197 18.02 23.77 -1.20
N LEU A 198 18.67 22.84 -0.49
CA LEU A 198 18.97 23.02 0.94
C LEU A 198 20.08 24.06 1.08
N THR A 199 19.73 25.34 1.10
CA THR A 199 20.67 26.48 1.17
C THR A 199 20.60 27.25 2.49
N SER A 200 19.81 26.80 3.47
CA SER A 200 19.75 27.43 4.79
C SER A 200 20.60 26.68 5.82
N THR A 201 21.38 27.45 6.58
CA THR A 201 22.27 27.01 7.68
C THR A 201 21.61 26.14 8.76
N GLN A 202 20.27 26.10 8.81
CA GLN A 202 19.51 25.24 9.74
C GLN A 202 19.44 23.77 9.30
N HIS A 203 19.58 23.47 8.01
CA HIS A 203 19.46 22.09 7.50
C HIS A 203 20.77 21.48 6.98
N GLU A 204 21.82 22.28 6.77
CA GLU A 204 23.15 21.74 6.44
C GLU A 204 23.68 20.81 7.54
N ALA A 205 23.35 21.10 8.81
CA ALA A 205 23.71 20.25 9.94
C ALA A 205 23.07 18.84 9.88
N ASP A 206 21.96 18.68 9.14
CA ASP A 206 21.28 17.39 8.97
C ASP A 206 21.90 16.56 7.83
N LEU A 207 22.68 17.16 6.92
CA LEU A 207 23.27 16.44 5.78
C LEU A 207 24.22 15.31 6.22
N PRO A 208 25.15 15.49 7.18
CA PRO A 208 25.96 14.38 7.66
C PRO A 208 25.14 13.26 8.29
N VAL A 209 24.05 13.58 8.98
CA VAL A 209 23.13 12.58 9.56
C VAL A 209 22.41 11.83 8.45
N LEU A 210 21.89 12.54 7.44
CA LEU A 210 21.24 11.96 6.27
C LEU A 210 22.17 11.02 5.52
N TYR A 211 23.41 11.43 5.23
CA TYR A 211 24.37 10.61 4.50
C TYR A 211 24.76 9.35 5.27
N ARG A 212 25.01 9.49 6.58
CA ARG A 212 25.24 8.34 7.47
C ARG A 212 24.03 7.40 7.50
N ALA A 213 22.82 7.95 7.66
CA ALA A 213 21.58 7.19 7.71
C ALA A 213 21.32 6.43 6.41
N LEU A 214 21.60 7.02 5.25
CA LEU A 214 21.48 6.34 3.96
C LEU A 214 22.63 5.36 3.68
N GLY A 215 23.73 5.45 4.43
CA GLY A 215 24.94 4.67 4.20
C GLY A 215 25.67 5.08 2.92
N VAL A 216 25.65 6.37 2.58
CA VAL A 216 26.21 6.91 1.33
C VAL A 216 27.28 7.95 1.64
N ALA A 217 28.42 7.86 0.95
CA ALA A 217 29.49 8.83 1.06
C ALA A 217 29.13 10.14 0.32
N PRO A 218 29.46 11.34 0.86
CA PRO A 218 29.04 12.62 0.30
C PRO A 218 29.40 12.82 -1.19
N GLU A 219 30.53 12.28 -1.65
CA GLU A 219 30.99 12.36 -3.03
C GLU A 219 30.06 11.68 -4.05
N HIS A 220 29.18 10.78 -3.59
CA HIS A 220 28.19 10.11 -4.43
C HIS A 220 26.85 10.83 -4.47
N VAL A 221 26.69 11.90 -3.69
CA VAL A 221 25.47 12.71 -3.65
C VAL A 221 25.63 13.90 -4.59
N LEU A 222 24.86 13.91 -5.68
CA LEU A 222 24.92 14.95 -6.71
C LEU A 222 24.10 16.19 -6.33
N SER A 223 22.95 15.99 -5.69
CA SER A 223 22.10 17.08 -5.24
C SER A 223 21.22 16.67 -4.08
N VAL A 224 20.90 17.63 -3.21
CA VAL A 224 19.88 17.47 -2.18
C VAL A 224 18.91 18.64 -2.26
N LEU A 225 17.65 18.31 -2.48
CA LEU A 225 16.55 19.25 -2.66
C LEU A 225 15.45 18.96 -1.63
N ARG A 226 14.61 19.95 -1.38
CA ARG A 226 13.44 19.83 -0.51
C ARG A 226 12.18 20.16 -1.32
N SER A 227 11.18 19.29 -1.22
CA SER A 227 9.80 19.56 -1.63
C SER A 227 9.00 20.10 -0.43
N GLU A 228 7.71 20.32 -0.61
CA GLU A 228 6.83 20.73 0.49
C GLU A 228 6.85 19.75 1.68
N TYR A 229 7.03 18.44 1.41
CA TYR A 229 6.93 17.39 2.42
C TYR A 229 8.21 16.58 2.62
N ASP A 230 9.01 16.40 1.56
CA ASP A 230 10.06 15.37 1.50
C ASP A 230 11.42 15.97 1.10
N LEU A 231 12.49 15.25 1.42
CA LEU A 231 13.82 15.46 0.84
C LEU A 231 14.00 14.63 -0.42
N LEU A 232 14.66 15.18 -1.43
CA LEU A 232 15.11 14.47 -2.63
C LEU A 232 16.64 14.45 -2.63
N VAL A 233 17.21 13.26 -2.62
CA VAL A 233 18.65 12.99 -2.68
C VAL A 233 18.96 12.34 -4.01
N GLU A 234 19.69 13.04 -4.88
CA GLU A 234 20.19 12.45 -6.11
C GLU A 234 21.55 11.80 -5.87
N LEU A 235 21.68 10.54 -6.29
CA LEU A 235 22.92 9.80 -6.33
C LEU A 235 23.48 9.73 -7.76
N ASP A 236 24.79 9.53 -7.84
CA ASP A 236 25.53 9.42 -9.11
C ASP A 236 25.24 8.13 -9.91
N SER A 237 24.52 7.15 -9.35
CA SER A 237 24.32 5.85 -10.00
C SER A 237 23.08 5.10 -9.52
N ALA A 238 22.33 4.53 -10.46
CA ALA A 238 21.20 3.63 -10.20
C ALA A 238 21.61 2.41 -9.37
N SER A 239 22.83 1.95 -9.58
CA SER A 239 23.46 0.87 -8.84
C SER A 239 23.53 1.13 -7.34
N ARG A 240 23.75 2.38 -6.91
CA ARG A 240 23.72 2.78 -5.49
C ARG A 240 22.30 2.89 -4.95
N VAL A 241 21.37 3.43 -5.73
CA VAL A 241 19.94 3.50 -5.35
C VAL A 241 19.39 2.09 -5.08
N VAL A 242 19.64 1.14 -5.99
CA VAL A 242 19.18 -0.25 -5.87
C VAL A 242 19.78 -0.94 -4.64
N ARG A 243 21.08 -0.75 -4.37
CA ARG A 243 21.79 -1.45 -3.28
C ARG A 243 21.71 -0.76 -1.93
N LEU A 244 21.02 0.37 -1.83
CA LEU A 244 20.91 1.15 -0.61
C LEU A 244 20.40 0.31 0.57
N ARG A 245 21.05 0.46 1.73
CA ARG A 245 20.65 -0.16 3.00
C ARG A 245 20.59 0.91 4.08
N PRO A 246 19.51 1.72 4.12
CA PRO A 246 19.39 2.76 5.13
C PRO A 246 19.32 2.17 6.55
N ASP A 247 20.00 2.83 7.48
CA ASP A 247 19.77 2.67 8.91
C ASP A 247 18.49 3.44 9.26
N MET A 248 17.39 2.70 9.48
CA MET A 248 16.08 3.30 9.73
C MET A 248 16.02 4.07 11.05
N ASP A 249 16.82 3.67 12.05
CA ASP A 249 16.86 4.36 13.34
C ASP A 249 17.56 5.72 13.19
N GLU A 250 18.65 5.79 12.42
CA GLU A 250 19.28 7.06 12.06
C GLU A 250 18.40 7.91 11.13
N LEU A 251 17.74 7.26 10.16
CA LEU A 251 16.89 7.95 9.19
C LEU A 251 15.66 8.59 9.87
N SER A 252 15.15 7.98 10.95
CA SER A 252 14.08 8.55 11.78
C SER A 252 14.47 9.86 12.49
N LYS A 253 15.77 10.18 12.59
CA LYS A 253 16.28 11.42 13.19
C LYS A 253 16.25 12.59 12.21
N VAL A 254 16.10 12.33 10.91
CA VAL A 254 16.01 13.37 9.88
C VAL A 254 14.61 13.98 9.92
N GLN A 255 14.50 15.27 10.21
CA GLN A 255 13.21 15.96 10.37
C GLN A 255 12.52 16.26 9.03
N THR A 256 12.00 15.23 8.38
CA THR A 256 11.23 15.30 7.13
C THR A 256 10.17 14.21 7.08
N ARG A 257 9.10 14.38 6.31
CA ARG A 257 8.08 13.33 6.16
C ARG A 257 8.68 12.09 5.52
N GLY A 258 9.45 12.29 4.44
CA GLY A 258 10.03 11.21 3.66
C GLY A 258 11.27 11.64 2.90
N ILE A 259 12.01 10.66 2.42
CA ILE A 259 13.29 10.81 1.73
C ILE A 259 13.19 10.02 0.43
N ILE A 260 13.20 10.76 -0.68
CA ILE A 260 13.27 10.26 -2.04
C ILE A 260 14.75 10.12 -2.38
N VAL A 261 15.21 8.90 -2.69
CA VAL A 261 16.57 8.66 -3.18
C VAL A 261 16.47 8.28 -4.65
N SER A 262 17.17 8.97 -5.53
CA SER A 262 17.02 8.80 -6.98
C SER A 262 18.33 8.94 -7.73
N SER A 263 18.36 8.46 -8.97
CA SER A 263 19.42 8.74 -9.95
C SER A 263 18.87 8.56 -11.36
N LEU A 264 19.62 9.03 -12.37
CA LEU A 264 19.42 8.56 -13.74
C LEU A 264 19.54 7.02 -13.80
N ALA A 265 18.76 6.40 -14.67
CA ALA A 265 18.71 4.95 -14.80
C ALA A 265 19.95 4.39 -15.51
N SER A 266 20.52 5.16 -16.45
CA SER A 266 21.78 4.88 -17.12
C SER A 266 22.85 5.88 -16.72
N ASP A 267 24.10 5.44 -16.67
CA ASP A 267 25.24 6.36 -16.50
C ASP A 267 25.57 7.10 -17.81
N THR A 268 26.61 7.94 -17.78
CA THR A 268 27.06 8.74 -18.93
C THR A 268 27.57 7.92 -20.11
N HIS A 269 27.88 6.63 -19.90
CA HIS A 269 28.32 5.70 -20.94
C HIS A 269 27.17 4.80 -21.43
N GLY A 270 25.95 5.02 -20.94
CA GLY A 270 24.77 4.21 -21.26
C GLY A 270 24.71 2.88 -20.51
N HIS A 271 25.54 2.66 -19.49
CA HIS A 271 25.48 1.46 -18.67
C HIS A 271 24.26 1.52 -17.73
N VAL A 272 23.49 0.44 -17.69
CA VAL A 272 22.30 0.28 -16.84
C VAL A 272 22.56 -0.82 -15.83
N ASP A 273 22.17 -0.59 -14.57
CA ASP A 273 22.25 -1.62 -13.54
C ASP A 273 21.40 -2.83 -13.92
N SER A 274 21.94 -4.04 -13.78
CA SER A 274 21.26 -5.28 -14.16
C SER A 274 19.87 -5.48 -13.52
N ALA A 275 19.64 -4.98 -12.30
CA ALA A 275 18.33 -5.07 -11.65
C ALA A 275 17.34 -4.09 -12.29
N VAL A 276 17.79 -2.91 -12.69
CA VAL A 276 16.98 -1.92 -13.42
C VAL A 276 16.63 -2.46 -14.80
N GLN A 277 17.61 -3.02 -15.52
CA GLN A 277 17.36 -3.65 -16.83
C GLN A 277 16.35 -4.81 -16.71
N LEU A 278 16.48 -5.65 -15.68
CA LEU A 278 15.53 -6.73 -15.43
C LEU A 278 14.10 -6.23 -15.19
N VAL A 279 13.93 -5.08 -14.52
CA VAL A 279 12.62 -4.44 -14.35
C VAL A 279 12.11 -3.89 -15.68
N ALA A 280 12.97 -3.27 -16.49
CA ALA A 280 12.62 -2.75 -17.81
C ALA A 280 12.17 -3.88 -18.75
N ASP A 281 12.93 -4.98 -18.81
CA ASP A 281 12.60 -6.17 -19.60
C ASP A 281 11.24 -6.76 -19.19
N ARG A 282 10.97 -6.83 -17.88
CA ARG A 282 9.68 -7.31 -17.36
C ARG A 282 8.53 -6.38 -17.69
N ALA A 283 8.77 -5.07 -17.61
CA ALA A 283 7.81 -4.05 -18.02
C ALA A 283 7.67 -3.93 -19.55
N ARG A 284 8.51 -4.62 -20.32
CA ARG A 284 8.56 -4.60 -21.78
C ARG A 284 8.83 -3.20 -22.34
N VAL A 285 9.72 -2.47 -21.65
CA VAL A 285 10.19 -1.14 -22.07
C VAL A 285 11.69 -1.20 -22.35
N PRO A 286 12.23 -0.35 -23.25
CA PRO A 286 13.65 -0.37 -23.59
C PRO A 286 14.56 0.06 -22.43
N GLY A 287 14.02 0.82 -21.48
CA GLY A 287 14.74 1.33 -20.32
C GLY A 287 13.87 2.32 -19.54
N PHE A 288 14.45 2.90 -18.50
CA PHE A 288 13.86 4.00 -17.75
C PHE A 288 14.73 5.24 -17.89
N ASP A 289 14.19 6.41 -17.57
CA ASP A 289 14.94 7.65 -17.53
C ASP A 289 15.63 7.83 -16.17
N PHE A 290 14.91 7.47 -15.12
CA PHE A 290 15.42 7.52 -13.76
C PHE A 290 14.82 6.43 -12.88
N VAL A 291 15.50 6.17 -11.77
CA VAL A 291 15.04 5.24 -10.74
C VAL A 291 14.91 5.94 -9.40
N SER A 292 14.08 5.40 -8.52
CA SER A 292 13.84 5.97 -7.20
C SER A 292 13.65 4.92 -6.11
N ARG A 293 13.81 5.32 -4.85
CA ARG A 293 13.32 4.65 -3.64
C ARG A 293 12.77 5.71 -2.69
N PHE A 294 11.88 5.32 -1.79
CA PHE A 294 11.22 6.24 -0.87
C PHE A 294 11.16 5.67 0.54
N PHE A 295 11.63 6.43 1.51
CA PHE A 295 11.69 6.04 2.92
C PHE A 295 10.99 7.08 3.78
N ALA A 296 10.13 6.67 4.71
CA ALA A 296 9.37 7.60 5.56
C ALA A 296 9.18 7.03 6.98
N PRO A 297 10.28 6.74 7.72
CA PRO A 297 10.22 6.08 9.01
C PRO A 297 9.43 6.87 10.07
N LEU A 298 9.44 8.22 10.00
CA LEU A 298 8.71 9.08 10.93
C LEU A 298 7.19 8.92 10.87
N VAL A 299 6.65 8.42 9.77
CA VAL A 299 5.21 8.11 9.62
C VAL A 299 4.94 6.61 9.62
N GLY A 300 5.89 5.80 10.11
CA GLY A 300 5.73 4.36 10.26
C GLY A 300 5.90 3.56 8.98
N ILE A 301 6.49 4.15 7.93
CA ILE A 301 6.73 3.49 6.65
C ILE A 301 8.25 3.36 6.44
N PRO A 302 8.87 2.21 6.77
CA PRO A 302 10.29 2.02 6.56
C PRO A 302 10.69 2.26 5.11
N GLU A 303 9.96 1.68 4.17
CA GLU A 303 10.09 1.92 2.74
C GLU A 303 8.72 1.75 2.06
N ASP A 304 8.33 2.72 1.22
CA ASP A 304 7.09 2.64 0.45
C ASP A 304 7.32 1.91 -0.88
N PRO A 305 6.45 0.97 -1.31
CA PRO A 305 6.64 0.23 -2.54
C PRO A 305 6.70 1.12 -3.79
N VAL A 306 5.73 2.02 -3.95
CA VAL A 306 5.64 2.95 -5.09
C VAL A 306 4.93 4.23 -4.67
N THR A 307 5.61 5.36 -4.77
CA THR A 307 5.17 6.61 -4.14
C THR A 307 4.80 7.65 -5.20
N GLY A 308 3.51 7.79 -5.49
CA GLY A 308 3.03 8.75 -6.50
C GLY A 308 3.41 10.20 -6.18
N SER A 309 3.31 10.64 -4.92
CA SER A 309 3.71 11.99 -4.50
C SER A 309 5.21 12.26 -4.67
N ALA A 310 6.07 11.24 -4.51
CA ALA A 310 7.49 11.41 -4.80
C ALA A 310 7.71 11.69 -6.29
N HIS A 311 6.89 11.09 -7.16
CA HIS A 311 7.02 11.24 -8.61
C HIS A 311 6.54 12.61 -9.13
N THR A 312 5.77 13.38 -8.37
CA THR A 312 5.49 14.79 -8.72
C THR A 312 6.70 15.68 -8.51
N ALA A 313 7.55 15.35 -7.53
CA ALA A 313 8.86 15.98 -7.32
C ALA A 313 9.91 15.50 -8.31
N LEU A 314 10.00 14.18 -8.53
CA LEU A 314 10.94 13.61 -9.50
C LEU A 314 10.66 14.07 -10.93
N ALA A 315 9.38 14.19 -11.32
CA ALA A 315 9.01 14.74 -12.61
C ALA A 315 9.51 16.18 -12.79
N ALA A 316 9.31 17.05 -11.80
CA ALA A 316 9.82 18.42 -11.83
C ALA A 316 11.36 18.45 -11.94
N TYR A 317 12.03 17.61 -11.16
CA TYR A 317 13.49 17.52 -11.12
C TYR A 317 14.09 17.06 -12.46
N TYR A 318 13.64 15.90 -12.95
CA TYR A 318 14.18 15.32 -14.18
C TYR A 318 13.69 16.04 -15.43
N ASP A 319 12.54 16.72 -15.42
CA ASP A 319 12.15 17.57 -16.55
C ASP A 319 13.10 18.75 -16.71
N ALA A 320 13.47 19.40 -15.60
CA ALA A 320 14.45 20.48 -15.61
C ALA A 320 15.85 20.00 -16.03
N LYS A 321 16.21 18.76 -15.67
CA LYS A 321 17.52 18.17 -15.94
C LYS A 321 17.67 17.64 -17.37
N LEU A 322 16.69 16.88 -17.85
CA LEU A 322 16.71 16.19 -19.15
C LEU A 322 16.10 17.02 -20.28
N LYS A 323 15.17 17.92 -19.97
CA LYS A 323 14.55 18.87 -20.91
C LYS A 323 14.02 18.22 -22.19
N ARG A 324 13.36 17.06 -22.08
CA ARG A 324 12.78 16.38 -23.25
C ARG A 324 11.67 17.24 -23.85
N PRO A 325 11.67 17.53 -25.16
CA PRO A 325 10.62 18.34 -25.78
C PRO A 325 9.21 17.80 -25.50
N SER A 326 9.01 16.49 -25.59
CA SER A 326 7.72 15.83 -25.32
C SER A 326 7.23 15.98 -23.88
N GLY A 327 8.13 16.17 -22.89
CA GLY A 327 7.78 16.12 -21.47
C GLY A 327 7.47 14.71 -20.96
N GLU A 328 7.74 13.67 -21.76
CA GLU A 328 7.51 12.27 -21.42
C GLU A 328 8.72 11.65 -20.73
N TYR A 329 8.46 11.01 -19.59
CA TYR A 329 9.47 10.28 -18.83
C TYR A 329 8.94 8.94 -18.33
N SER A 330 9.86 8.01 -18.14
CA SER A 330 9.62 6.67 -17.62
C SER A 330 10.47 6.47 -16.37
N ALA A 331 9.86 5.94 -15.31
CA ALA A 331 10.50 5.77 -14.03
C ALA A 331 10.24 4.40 -13.43
N ALA A 332 11.21 3.89 -12.67
CA ALA A 332 11.03 2.72 -11.83
C ALA A 332 11.36 3.03 -10.36
N GLN A 333 10.43 2.72 -9.45
CA GLN A 333 10.72 2.71 -8.02
C GLN A 333 11.27 1.33 -7.65
N MET A 334 12.54 1.29 -7.23
CA MET A 334 13.33 0.08 -6.99
C MET A 334 13.22 -0.40 -5.53
N SER A 335 12.00 -0.40 -4.99
CA SER A 335 11.67 -1.05 -3.72
C SER A 335 11.68 -2.59 -3.87
N GLU A 336 11.49 -3.33 -2.78
CA GLU A 336 11.38 -4.81 -2.85
C GLU A 336 10.29 -5.29 -3.82
N ARG A 337 9.15 -4.59 -3.84
CA ARG A 337 8.02 -4.91 -4.71
C ARG A 337 8.22 -4.42 -6.14
N HIS A 338 8.99 -3.34 -6.29
CA HIS A 338 9.18 -2.59 -7.52
C HIS A 338 7.87 -1.98 -8.06
N GLY A 339 7.98 -0.91 -8.83
CA GLY A 339 6.86 -0.41 -9.61
C GLY A 339 7.33 0.50 -10.73
N VAL A 340 6.47 0.65 -11.74
CA VAL A 340 6.76 1.45 -12.92
C VAL A 340 5.73 2.55 -13.05
N ILE A 341 6.22 3.74 -13.40
CA ILE A 341 5.41 4.95 -13.54
C ILE A 341 5.81 5.63 -14.84
N THR A 342 4.82 5.97 -15.64
CA THR A 342 4.97 6.85 -16.80
C THR A 342 4.56 8.26 -16.40
N LEU A 343 5.29 9.27 -16.88
CA LEU A 343 5.09 10.66 -16.52
C LEU A 343 4.93 11.49 -17.78
N GLN A 344 3.94 12.37 -17.79
CA GLN A 344 3.79 13.42 -18.79
C GLN A 344 3.77 14.77 -18.08
N VAL A 345 4.81 15.56 -18.28
CA VAL A 345 4.87 16.93 -17.77
C VAL A 345 4.14 17.86 -18.72
N VAL A 346 3.16 18.61 -18.20
CA VAL A 346 2.35 19.59 -18.95
C VAL A 346 2.75 20.99 -18.48
N ARG A 347 3.77 21.55 -19.12
CA ARG A 347 4.50 22.75 -18.66
C ARG A 347 3.62 23.99 -18.60
N GLU A 348 2.71 24.14 -19.55
CA GLU A 348 1.79 25.26 -19.67
C GLU A 348 0.87 25.38 -18.45
N SER A 349 0.49 24.23 -17.89
CA SER A 349 -0.39 24.18 -16.70
C SER A 349 0.39 23.98 -15.39
N GLY A 350 1.70 23.73 -15.45
CA GLY A 350 2.49 23.38 -14.27
C GLY A 350 2.06 22.07 -13.61
N ARG A 351 1.54 21.12 -14.39
CA ARG A 351 1.04 19.82 -13.91
C ARG A 351 1.85 18.66 -14.46
N VAL A 352 1.67 17.51 -13.84
CA VAL A 352 2.19 16.22 -14.31
C VAL A 352 1.08 15.18 -14.29
N MET A 353 0.99 14.41 -15.37
CA MET A 353 0.17 13.21 -15.42
C MET A 353 1.03 12.02 -14.99
N LEU A 354 0.55 11.25 -14.01
CA LEU A 354 1.15 10.00 -13.55
C LEU A 354 0.35 8.85 -14.13
N GLY A 355 0.96 8.09 -15.02
CA GLY A 355 0.43 6.89 -15.65
C GLY A 355 0.93 5.63 -14.94
N GLY A 356 0.02 4.69 -14.69
CA GLY A 356 0.38 3.38 -14.16
C GLY A 356 -0.71 2.34 -14.33
N SER A 357 -0.32 1.08 -14.42
CA SER A 357 -1.25 -0.05 -14.42
C SER A 357 -1.66 -0.44 -13.00
N ALA A 358 -2.83 -1.07 -12.87
CA ALA A 358 -3.32 -1.61 -11.62
C ALA A 358 -3.72 -3.07 -11.78
N PHE A 359 -3.57 -3.85 -10.72
CA PHE A 359 -3.99 -5.25 -10.69
C PHE A 359 -4.85 -5.54 -9.46
N ILE A 360 -6.09 -5.99 -9.69
CA ILE A 360 -7.01 -6.40 -8.62
C ILE A 360 -6.62 -7.80 -8.15
N CYS A 361 -5.95 -7.86 -6.99
CA CYS A 361 -5.41 -9.08 -6.40
C CYS A 361 -6.49 -9.91 -5.72
N VAL A 362 -7.39 -9.25 -5.00
CA VAL A 362 -8.44 -9.87 -4.21
C VAL A 362 -9.76 -9.16 -4.50
N ARG A 363 -10.80 -9.94 -4.73
CA ARG A 363 -12.20 -9.49 -4.73
C ARG A 363 -12.91 -10.25 -3.61
N GLY A 364 -13.65 -9.55 -2.77
CA GLY A 364 -14.37 -10.18 -1.68
C GLY A 364 -15.38 -9.27 -1.01
N GLU A 365 -15.99 -9.81 0.04
CA GLU A 365 -16.91 -9.10 0.88
C GLU A 365 -16.37 -9.05 2.30
N MET A 366 -16.46 -7.88 2.92
CA MET A 366 -16.07 -7.68 4.30
C MET A 366 -17.32 -7.53 5.15
N ASN A 367 -17.44 -8.39 6.17
CA ASN A 367 -18.43 -8.21 7.22
C ASN A 367 -18.04 -6.98 8.03
N SER A 368 -18.78 -5.89 7.82
CA SER A 368 -18.53 -4.63 8.49
C SER A 368 -18.83 -4.68 10.00
N HIS A 369 -19.41 -5.78 10.51
CA HIS A 369 -19.48 -6.11 11.95
C HIS A 369 -18.08 -6.27 12.62
N LEU A 370 -17.02 -6.61 11.86
CA LEU A 370 -15.68 -6.94 12.38
C LEU A 370 -14.82 -5.72 12.75
N VAL A 371 -15.41 -4.76 13.46
CA VAL A 371 -14.60 -3.79 14.19
C VAL A 371 -15.07 -3.78 15.63
N LEU A 372 -14.21 -4.34 16.47
CA LEU A 372 -14.41 -4.55 17.89
C LEU A 372 -14.91 -3.26 18.56
N ARG A 373 -15.95 -3.40 19.40
CA ARG A 373 -16.29 -2.41 20.41
C ARG A 373 -14.99 -1.95 21.09
N PRO A 374 -14.81 -0.65 21.39
CA PRO A 374 -13.73 -0.26 22.28
C PRO A 374 -13.86 -1.13 23.53
N LEU A 375 -12.77 -1.80 23.93
CA LEU A 375 -12.72 -2.44 25.24
C LEU A 375 -13.20 -1.38 26.25
N PRO A 376 -14.16 -1.70 27.14
CA PRO A 376 -14.59 -0.74 28.13
C PRO A 376 -13.35 -0.25 28.87
N ALA A 377 -13.15 1.07 28.87
CA ALA A 377 -12.12 1.69 29.69
C ALA A 377 -12.32 1.14 31.10
N PHE A 378 -11.33 0.39 31.60
CA PHE A 378 -11.30 0.07 33.01
C PHE A 378 -11.28 1.42 33.73
N HIS A 379 -12.42 1.79 34.31
CA HIS A 379 -12.51 2.84 35.30
C HIS A 379 -11.64 2.39 36.48
N LEU A 380 -10.38 2.78 36.47
CA LEU A 380 -9.66 3.01 37.71
C LEU A 380 -10.37 4.18 38.38
N ALA A 381 -11.33 3.84 39.24
CA ALA A 381 -11.95 4.76 40.18
C ALA A 381 -10.84 5.56 40.86
N GLY A 382 -10.98 6.88 40.78
CA GLY A 382 -9.86 7.81 40.83
C GLY A 382 -8.96 7.71 42.05
N LYS A 383 -7.66 7.89 41.80
CA LYS A 383 -6.79 8.74 42.63
C LYS A 383 -5.91 9.56 41.69
N ARG A 384 -5.74 10.82 42.05
CA ARG A 384 -5.11 11.90 41.27
C ARG A 384 -3.71 11.48 40.82
N MET A 385 -3.40 11.74 39.55
CA MET A 385 -2.06 11.62 39.00
C MET A 385 -1.31 12.93 39.25
N ALA A 386 -0.78 13.05 40.47
CA ALA A 386 0.33 13.93 40.81
C ALA A 386 1.19 13.14 41.79
N ASP A 387 2.50 13.18 41.59
CA ASP A 387 3.56 12.54 42.40
C ASP A 387 3.82 11.05 42.13
N ALA A 388 4.79 10.78 41.24
CA ALA A 388 5.94 9.91 41.52
C ALA A 388 6.80 9.72 40.26
N CYS A 389 7.56 10.76 39.90
CA CYS A 389 8.94 10.50 39.49
C CYS A 389 9.72 10.08 40.74
N THR A 390 10.71 9.20 40.55
CA THR A 390 11.81 8.83 41.47
C THR A 390 11.54 7.72 42.49
N LEU A 391 12.57 6.86 42.65
CA LEU A 391 12.88 5.90 43.73
C LEU A 391 12.39 4.45 43.47
N PHE A 392 13.21 3.37 43.51
CA PHE A 392 14.46 3.12 44.22
C PHE A 392 15.30 2.00 43.55
N VAL A 393 16.62 2.21 43.49
CA VAL A 393 17.67 1.19 43.36
C VAL A 393 18.20 0.87 44.76
N GLY A 394 18.30 -0.42 45.14
CA GLY A 394 19.38 -0.92 46.02
C GLY A 394 19.12 -1.15 47.51
N GLY A 395 19.42 -2.40 47.95
CA GLY A 395 20.10 -2.79 49.23
C GLY A 395 19.29 -2.78 50.54
N PRO A 396 19.64 -3.60 51.56
CA PRO A 396 21.01 -3.75 52.08
C PRO A 396 21.49 -5.18 52.44
N VAL A 397 22.68 -5.22 53.06
CA VAL A 397 23.75 -6.23 53.11
C VAL A 397 23.85 -6.98 54.46
N GLY A 398 24.42 -8.21 54.44
CA GLY A 398 25.27 -8.79 55.51
C GLY A 398 24.83 -10.16 56.04
N ALA A 399 25.67 -11.18 56.28
CA ALA A 399 27.12 -11.38 56.17
C ALA A 399 27.48 -12.88 56.33
N ALA A 400 28.65 -13.30 55.78
CA ALA A 400 29.54 -14.44 56.14
C ALA A 400 29.00 -15.90 56.03
N SER A 401 29.71 -16.96 55.62
CA SER A 401 31.15 -17.22 55.41
C SER A 401 31.38 -18.52 54.59
N GLN A 402 32.50 -18.53 53.86
CA GLN A 402 33.42 -19.61 53.43
C GLN A 402 33.01 -21.10 53.55
N LEU A 403 33.25 -21.88 52.48
CA LEU A 403 34.14 -23.07 52.47
C LEU A 403 34.33 -23.70 51.06
N ALA A 404 35.62 -23.73 50.66
CA ALA A 404 36.41 -24.65 49.83
C ALA A 404 35.80 -25.61 48.76
N ALA A 405 36.51 -25.68 47.61
CA ALA A 405 36.48 -26.73 46.58
C ALA A 405 37.14 -28.06 47.06
N PRO A 406 36.97 -29.21 46.35
CA PRO A 406 37.83 -29.56 45.20
C PRO A 406 37.12 -30.29 44.02
N GLY A 407 37.69 -30.25 42.81
CA GLY A 407 37.23 -30.99 41.59
C GLY A 407 37.77 -32.43 41.51
N PRO A 408 37.97 -33.03 40.31
CA PRO A 408 37.20 -33.03 39.04
C PRO A 408 36.75 -34.46 38.64
N ARG A 409 35.88 -34.64 37.63
CA ARG A 409 35.79 -35.88 36.81
C ARG A 409 35.01 -35.69 35.51
N ALA A 410 35.45 -36.40 34.49
CA ALA A 410 35.20 -36.21 33.06
C ALA A 410 33.98 -36.96 32.48
N ALA A 411 33.72 -36.68 31.18
CA ALA A 411 32.84 -37.37 30.22
C ALA A 411 31.34 -37.05 30.35
N SER A 412 30.53 -36.88 29.29
CA SER A 412 30.65 -37.07 27.85
C SER A 412 29.52 -36.31 27.14
N GLU A 413 29.74 -35.96 25.88
CA GLU A 413 28.82 -35.28 24.97
C GLU A 413 27.49 -36.01 24.74
N ASN A 414 26.38 -35.24 24.69
CA ASN A 414 25.27 -35.47 23.76
C ASN A 414 24.28 -34.29 23.79
N ARG A 415 24.41 -33.35 22.85
CA ARG A 415 23.46 -32.23 22.68
C ARG A 415 22.61 -32.48 21.43
N ARG A 416 21.33 -32.84 21.66
CA ARG A 416 20.29 -32.81 20.62
C ARG A 416 19.87 -31.37 20.36
N VAL A 417 19.94 -30.94 19.11
CA VAL A 417 19.35 -29.69 18.62
C VAL A 417 18.09 -30.05 17.84
N CYS A 418 16.94 -29.51 18.28
CA CYS A 418 15.69 -29.59 17.54
C CYS A 418 15.68 -28.53 16.43
N ALA A 419 15.48 -28.97 15.18
CA ALA A 419 15.30 -28.11 14.01
C ALA A 419 13.80 -27.83 13.76
N THR A 420 13.46 -26.57 13.52
CA THR A 420 12.16 -26.06 13.09
C THR A 420 12.00 -26.11 11.55
N PRO A 421 10.77 -26.19 11.00
CA PRO A 421 10.55 -26.48 9.58
C PRO A 421 10.55 -25.23 8.67
N SER A 422 11.08 -25.40 7.46
CA SER A 422 11.07 -24.43 6.34
C SER A 422 9.78 -24.48 5.50
N PRO A 423 9.39 -23.37 4.84
CA PRO A 423 8.12 -23.24 4.13
C PRO A 423 8.11 -23.77 2.69
N ILE A 424 6.90 -24.08 2.24
CA ILE A 424 6.50 -24.74 0.99
C ILE A 424 6.48 -23.74 -0.19
N VAL A 425 7.14 -24.09 -1.30
CA VAL A 425 7.11 -23.37 -2.59
C VAL A 425 6.08 -24.02 -3.52
N LEU A 426 5.16 -23.22 -4.07
CA LEU A 426 4.14 -23.63 -5.04
C LEU A 426 4.45 -22.99 -6.40
N PHE A 427 4.74 -23.82 -7.41
CA PHE A 427 4.86 -23.40 -8.82
C PHE A 427 3.53 -23.64 -9.56
N ALA A 428 3.11 -22.63 -10.33
CA ALA A 428 2.00 -22.68 -11.28
C ALA A 428 2.49 -23.10 -12.68
N ARG A 429 1.63 -23.80 -13.44
CA ARG A 429 1.90 -24.30 -14.80
C ARG A 429 1.33 -23.39 -15.89
N GLY A 430 2.10 -23.18 -16.95
CA GLY A 430 1.61 -22.85 -18.29
C GLY A 430 1.71 -24.08 -19.22
N ARG A 431 0.69 -24.26 -20.07
CA ARG A 431 0.68 -25.23 -21.19
C ARG A 431 1.31 -24.57 -22.41
N GLY A 432 2.31 -25.21 -23.01
CA GLY A 432 2.86 -24.83 -24.31
C GLY A 432 3.82 -25.92 -24.78
N GLY A 433 3.48 -26.60 -25.87
CA GLY A 433 4.23 -27.72 -26.41
C GLY A 433 5.59 -27.30 -26.95
N GLY A 434 6.63 -27.51 -26.17
CA GLY A 434 8.02 -27.51 -26.61
C GLY A 434 8.69 -28.74 -26.03
N LYS A 435 9.35 -29.55 -26.86
CA LYS A 435 10.15 -30.70 -26.39
C LYS A 435 11.34 -30.15 -25.57
N ASN A 436 11.19 -30.08 -24.25
CA ASN A 436 12.25 -29.68 -23.34
C ASN A 436 13.10 -30.92 -22.96
N PRO A 437 14.42 -30.95 -23.20
CA PRO A 437 15.26 -32.10 -22.88
C PRO A 437 15.60 -32.24 -21.38
N GLU A 438 15.13 -31.34 -20.51
CA GLU A 438 15.48 -31.29 -19.08
C GLU A 438 14.63 -32.19 -18.16
N GLY A 439 13.66 -32.95 -18.69
CA GLY A 439 12.78 -33.78 -17.86
C GLY A 439 13.31 -35.18 -17.50
N ALA A 440 14.42 -35.64 -18.11
CA ALA A 440 14.92 -36.99 -17.90
C ALA A 440 15.83 -37.05 -16.66
N MET A 441 15.37 -37.75 -15.61
CA MET A 441 16.15 -37.97 -14.39
C MET A 441 17.46 -38.74 -14.67
N PRO A 442 18.59 -38.36 -14.06
CA PRO A 442 19.85 -39.08 -14.21
C PRO A 442 19.72 -40.53 -13.74
N ARG A 443 20.32 -41.48 -14.47
CA ARG A 443 20.35 -42.89 -14.05
C ARG A 443 21.20 -43.03 -12.78
N GLY A 444 20.63 -43.58 -11.70
CA GLY A 444 21.38 -43.94 -10.48
C GLY A 444 20.90 -43.33 -9.16
N VAL A 445 19.78 -42.59 -9.13
CA VAL A 445 19.24 -41.98 -7.89
C VAL A 445 18.73 -43.07 -6.92
N LYS A 446 19.17 -43.02 -5.65
CA LYS A 446 18.70 -43.92 -4.60
C LYS A 446 17.22 -43.69 -4.34
N LYS A 447 16.47 -44.75 -4.00
CA LYS A 447 15.00 -44.70 -3.81
C LYS A 447 14.55 -43.68 -2.75
N ALA A 448 15.41 -43.36 -1.77
CA ALA A 448 15.15 -42.38 -0.72
C ALA A 448 15.14 -40.93 -1.22
N ASP A 449 15.85 -40.65 -2.32
CA ASP A 449 16.04 -39.30 -2.86
C ASP A 449 15.08 -38.99 -4.03
N LEU A 450 14.07 -39.86 -4.24
CA LEU A 450 13.08 -39.66 -5.29
C LEU A 450 12.14 -38.51 -4.91
N PRO A 451 11.86 -37.57 -5.84
CA PRO A 451 10.98 -36.44 -5.53
C PRO A 451 9.57 -36.92 -5.20
N SER A 452 8.92 -36.25 -4.25
CA SER A 452 7.57 -36.53 -3.80
C SER A 452 6.63 -35.34 -3.98
N LYS A 453 5.35 -35.60 -4.23
CA LYS A 453 4.27 -34.60 -4.32
C LYS A 453 3.08 -35.04 -3.46
N ILE A 454 2.19 -34.10 -3.15
CA ILE A 454 0.90 -34.40 -2.50
C ILE A 454 -0.17 -34.61 -3.57
N CYS A 455 -0.97 -35.66 -3.44
CA CYS A 455 -2.08 -35.91 -4.37
C CYS A 455 -3.22 -34.90 -4.16
N VAL A 456 -3.64 -34.21 -5.21
CA VAL A 456 -4.74 -33.19 -5.13
C VAL A 456 -6.15 -33.77 -4.89
N VAL A 457 -6.29 -35.09 -4.74
CA VAL A 457 -7.58 -35.77 -4.57
C VAL A 457 -7.68 -36.43 -3.21
N CYS A 458 -6.68 -37.24 -2.84
CA CYS A 458 -6.68 -37.95 -1.55
C CYS A 458 -5.76 -37.33 -0.49
N ALA A 459 -5.08 -36.22 -0.80
CA ALA A 459 -4.13 -35.52 0.08
C ALA A 459 -2.95 -36.35 0.63
N ARG A 460 -2.71 -37.56 0.10
CA ARG A 460 -1.58 -38.41 0.52
C ARG A 460 -0.31 -38.10 -0.29
N PRO A 461 0.89 -38.16 0.33
CA PRO A 461 2.15 -38.03 -0.38
C PRO A 461 2.38 -39.21 -1.32
N PHE A 462 2.99 -38.96 -2.48
CA PHE A 462 3.42 -39.99 -3.41
C PHE A 462 4.75 -39.63 -4.06
N THR A 463 5.61 -40.64 -4.22
CA THR A 463 6.95 -40.51 -4.81
C THR A 463 6.92 -40.78 -6.30
N TRP A 464 7.89 -40.21 -7.02
CA TRP A 464 8.10 -40.40 -8.45
C TRP A 464 8.13 -41.87 -8.86
N ARG A 465 7.63 -42.17 -10.07
CA ARG A 465 7.62 -43.50 -10.69
C ARG A 465 8.11 -43.38 -12.13
N LYS A 466 8.82 -44.40 -12.62
CA LYS A 466 9.39 -44.44 -13.98
C LYS A 466 8.41 -44.05 -15.10
N LYS A 467 7.14 -44.43 -15.00
CA LYS A 467 6.10 -44.05 -15.98
C LYS A 467 5.83 -42.55 -16.09
N TRP A 468 6.32 -41.73 -15.16
CA TRP A 468 6.17 -40.27 -15.12
C TRP A 468 7.44 -39.53 -15.50
N GLU A 469 8.46 -40.24 -15.98
CA GLU A 469 9.76 -39.68 -16.36
C GLU A 469 9.64 -38.46 -17.28
N ARG A 470 8.71 -38.47 -18.24
CA ARG A 470 8.55 -37.36 -19.20
C ARG A 470 7.57 -36.27 -18.79
N CYS A 471 6.86 -36.43 -17.67
CA CYS A 471 5.78 -35.52 -17.30
C CYS A 471 5.61 -35.40 -15.78
N TRP A 472 6.67 -35.56 -14.99
CA TRP A 472 6.57 -35.51 -13.53
C TRP A 472 6.00 -34.18 -13.05
N ASP A 473 6.43 -33.06 -13.65
CA ASP A 473 5.88 -31.73 -13.38
C ASP A 473 4.41 -31.61 -13.69
N GLU A 474 3.95 -32.46 -14.62
CA GLU A 474 2.63 -32.84 -15.13
C GLU A 474 1.65 -33.53 -14.16
N VAL A 475 2.20 -34.32 -13.24
CA VAL A 475 1.44 -35.28 -12.44
C VAL A 475 0.98 -34.66 -11.12
N LEU A 476 -0.34 -34.69 -10.88
CA LEU A 476 -0.99 -34.13 -9.68
C LEU A 476 -1.71 -35.21 -8.84
N THR A 477 -1.82 -36.44 -9.34
CA THR A 477 -2.59 -37.52 -8.70
C THR A 477 -1.76 -38.78 -8.52
N CYS A 478 -1.86 -39.42 -7.35
CA CYS A 478 -1.03 -40.57 -7.00
C CYS A 478 -1.39 -41.87 -7.75
N SER A 479 -2.62 -41.98 -8.28
CA SER A 479 -3.14 -43.21 -8.88
C SER A 479 -4.11 -42.94 -10.05
N LYS A 480 -4.37 -43.95 -10.88
CA LYS A 480 -5.40 -43.89 -11.94
C LYS A 480 -6.80 -43.65 -11.35
N ARG A 481 -7.08 -44.19 -10.16
CA ARG A 481 -8.33 -43.97 -9.42
C ARG A 481 -8.53 -42.48 -9.11
N CYS A 482 -7.55 -41.84 -8.48
CA CYS A 482 -7.61 -40.41 -8.17
C CYS A 482 -7.68 -39.55 -9.44
N GLN A 483 -7.00 -39.95 -10.52
CA GLN A 483 -7.12 -39.26 -11.81
C GLN A 483 -8.55 -39.36 -12.39
N GLY A 484 -9.22 -40.51 -12.23
CA GLY A 484 -10.62 -40.71 -12.60
C GLY A 484 -11.59 -39.87 -11.77
N GLU A 485 -11.44 -39.89 -10.44
CA GLU A 485 -12.23 -39.05 -9.52
C GLU A 485 -12.12 -37.56 -9.86
N ARG A 486 -10.90 -37.07 -10.14
CA ARG A 486 -10.68 -35.69 -10.56
C ARG A 486 -11.38 -35.34 -11.87
N ARG A 487 -11.39 -36.26 -12.85
CA ARG A 487 -12.10 -36.07 -14.12
C ARG A 487 -13.62 -36.03 -13.92
N ASN A 488 -14.15 -36.85 -13.02
CA ASN A 488 -15.59 -36.84 -12.70
C ASN A 488 -16.01 -35.54 -12.00
N GLN A 489 -15.22 -35.06 -11.03
CA GLN A 489 -15.47 -33.77 -10.37
C GLN A 489 -15.42 -32.59 -11.36
N SER A 490 -14.51 -32.61 -12.33
CA SER A 490 -14.46 -31.57 -13.38
C SER A 490 -15.68 -31.60 -14.30
N ARG A 491 -16.24 -32.79 -14.59
CA ARG A 491 -17.46 -32.96 -15.39
C ARG A 491 -18.72 -32.51 -14.66
N GLN A 492 -18.82 -32.77 -13.36
CA GLN A 492 -19.95 -32.31 -12.54
C GLN A 492 -19.97 -30.78 -12.39
N ARG A 493 -18.82 -30.11 -12.46
CA ARG A 493 -18.72 -28.63 -12.43
C ARG A 493 -19.01 -27.93 -13.77
N THR A 494 -19.17 -28.66 -14.87
CA THR A 494 -19.38 -28.10 -16.23
C THR A 494 -20.79 -28.29 -16.77
N LEU A 495 -21.73 -28.83 -15.97
CA LEU A 495 -23.14 -28.86 -16.33
C LEU A 495 -23.83 -27.58 -15.82
N PRO A 496 -24.64 -26.88 -16.65
CA PRO A 496 -25.45 -25.75 -16.22
C PRO A 496 -26.40 -26.17 -15.09
N HIS A 497 -26.51 -25.34 -14.06
CA HIS A 497 -27.49 -25.49 -13.00
C HIS A 497 -28.84 -24.97 -13.50
N ASP A 498 -29.46 -25.67 -14.44
CA ASP A 498 -30.86 -25.47 -14.79
C ASP A 498 -31.49 -26.84 -15.05
N GLN A 499 -32.66 -27.07 -14.44
CA GLN A 499 -33.41 -28.33 -14.30
C GLN A 499 -33.12 -29.16 -13.05
N LEU A 500 -33.62 -28.67 -11.91
CA LEU A 500 -34.23 -29.51 -10.87
C LEU A 500 -35.53 -28.82 -10.39
N GLU A 501 -36.53 -28.76 -11.28
CA GLU A 501 -37.94 -28.82 -10.90
C GLU A 501 -38.51 -30.06 -11.59
N ASP A 502 -38.79 -31.10 -10.81
CA ASP A 502 -39.90 -32.06 -10.95
C ASP A 502 -39.59 -33.30 -10.10
N GLU A 503 -40.12 -33.35 -8.88
CA GLU A 503 -40.49 -34.63 -8.27
C GLU A 503 -42.01 -34.81 -8.41
N PRO A 504 -42.49 -35.92 -8.99
CA PRO A 504 -43.91 -36.21 -9.05
C PRO A 504 -44.37 -37.00 -7.82
N ARG A 505 -45.45 -36.50 -7.21
CA ARG A 505 -46.46 -37.16 -6.34
C ARG A 505 -46.01 -37.88 -5.07
#